data_AF-A0A1I8I1F4-F1
#
_entry.id   AF-A0A1I8I1F4-F1
#
_cell.length_a   1.000
_cell.length_b   1.000
_cell.length_c   1.000
_cell.angle_alpha   90.00
_cell.angle_beta   90.00
_cell.angle_gamma   90.00
#
_symmetry.space_group_name_H-M   'P 1'
#
loop_
_entity.id
_entity.type
_entity.pdbx_description
1 polymer ?
#
loop_
_entity_poly.entity_id
_entity_poly.type
_entity_poly.pdbx_seq_one_letter_code
_entity_poly.pdbx_strand_id
1 'polypeptide(L)'
;QLQAGLFVAELAQSDRRQFLLCLAGFADLFCVSMVITCLPIHLKQIGMAPFYMGLFQSEYGAVQIFSSSICGRLVRRFGARNAHSLCCVASAAGYLALGLGPPDFPSLASLRLITALFKHTQTLQRTQLASSPDVSESRWIRLLGSHSTLSSLGFIVGPMVGGVAFDFGGFRLVTGLACVGFLAVGIATAVSAAAPAAEVAPKSS
;
A
#
# COMPACT_ATOMS: atom_id res chain seq x y z
N GLN A 1 -10.69 13.26 -23.09
CA GLN A 1 -10.91 11.95 -23.74
C GLN A 1 -9.61 11.26 -24.18
N LEU A 2 -8.62 11.98 -24.75
CA LEU A 2 -7.32 11.40 -25.13
C LEU A 2 -6.55 10.70 -23.97
N GLN A 3 -6.50 11.33 -22.79
CA GLN A 3 -5.78 10.78 -21.63
C GLN A 3 -6.41 9.50 -21.05
N ALA A 4 -7.74 9.40 -21.08
CA ALA A 4 -8.43 8.18 -20.65
C ALA A 4 -8.19 7.01 -21.64
N GLY A 5 -8.15 7.31 -22.95
CA GLY A 5 -7.81 6.31 -23.97
C GLY A 5 -6.37 5.79 -23.83
N LEU A 6 -5.41 6.69 -23.56
CA LEU A 6 -4.01 6.32 -23.29
C LEU A 6 -3.88 5.44 -22.04
N PHE A 7 -4.61 5.77 -20.97
CA PHE A 7 -4.63 4.99 -19.74
C PHE A 7 -5.15 3.55 -19.96
N VAL A 8 -6.29 3.41 -20.64
CA VAL A 8 -6.88 2.09 -20.92
C VAL A 8 -5.98 1.28 -21.85
N ALA A 9 -5.38 1.92 -22.87
CA ALA A 9 -4.45 1.27 -23.77
C ALA A 9 -3.20 0.75 -23.05
N GLU A 10 -2.65 1.51 -22.10
CA GLU A 10 -1.48 1.07 -21.32
C GLU A 10 -1.80 -0.11 -20.39
N LEU A 11 -2.96 -0.10 -19.73
CA LEU A 11 -3.39 -1.25 -18.93
C LEU A 11 -3.66 -2.48 -19.79
N ALA A 12 -4.18 -2.31 -21.01
CA ALA A 12 -4.42 -3.41 -21.94
C ALA A 12 -3.12 -4.01 -22.49
N GLN A 13 -2.05 -3.22 -22.62
CA GLN A 13 -0.72 -3.69 -23.03
C GLN A 13 0.14 -4.19 -21.87
N SER A 14 -0.27 -3.92 -20.62
CA SER A 14 0.45 -4.31 -19.43
C SER A 14 0.46 -5.83 -19.29
N ASP A 15 1.62 -6.39 -18.95
CA ASP A 15 1.67 -7.80 -18.56
C ASP A 15 0.91 -8.01 -17.23
N ARG A 16 0.65 -9.28 -16.89
CA ARG A 16 -0.07 -9.64 -15.66
C ARG A 16 0.59 -9.04 -14.41
N ARG A 17 1.92 -8.92 -14.37
CA ARG A 17 2.66 -8.42 -13.21
C ARG A 17 2.52 -6.90 -13.08
N GLN A 18 2.67 -6.16 -14.18
CA GLN A 18 2.49 -4.70 -14.24
C GLN A 18 1.07 -4.32 -13.86
N PHE A 19 0.07 -5.02 -14.39
CA PHE A 19 -1.32 -4.81 -14.04
C PHE A 19 -1.59 -5.05 -12.54
N LEU A 20 -1.05 -6.14 -11.98
CA LEU A 20 -1.18 -6.43 -10.54
C LEU A 20 -0.48 -5.40 -9.66
N LEU A 21 0.65 -4.82 -10.09
CA LEU A 21 1.32 -3.75 -9.36
C LEU A 21 0.49 -2.45 -9.35
N CYS A 22 -0.14 -2.10 -10.49
CA CYS A 22 -1.08 -0.98 -10.55
C CYS A 22 -2.30 -1.19 -9.64
N LEU A 23 -2.88 -2.40 -9.66
CA LEU A 23 -4.00 -2.75 -8.78
C LEU A 23 -3.60 -2.79 -7.30
N ALA A 24 -2.38 -3.26 -7.00
CA ALA A 24 -1.80 -3.18 -5.67
C ALA A 24 -1.67 -1.73 -5.20
N GLY A 25 -1.36 -0.80 -6.10
CA GLY A 25 -1.36 0.63 -5.82
C GLY A 25 -2.73 1.18 -5.40
N PHE A 26 -3.78 0.80 -6.13
CA PHE A 26 -5.17 1.08 -5.77
C PHE A 26 -5.51 0.54 -4.38
N ALA A 27 -5.30 -0.76 -4.16
CA ALA A 27 -5.69 -1.43 -2.93
C ALA A 27 -4.94 -0.90 -1.70
N ASP A 28 -3.66 -0.55 -1.85
CA ASP A 28 -2.85 0.07 -0.81
C ASP A 28 -3.44 1.42 -0.39
N LEU A 29 -3.60 2.37 -1.32
CA LEU A 29 -4.17 3.68 -0.97
C LEU A 29 -5.63 3.62 -0.54
N PHE A 30 -6.39 2.63 -1.03
CA PHE A 30 -7.74 2.32 -0.55
C PHE A 30 -7.76 1.93 0.93
N CYS A 31 -6.93 0.97 1.34
CA CYS A 31 -6.84 0.56 2.75
C CYS A 31 -6.33 1.70 3.64
N VAL A 32 -5.36 2.46 3.14
CA VAL A 32 -4.79 3.60 3.87
C VAL A 32 -5.81 4.71 4.08
N SER A 33 -6.58 5.05 3.05
CA SER A 33 -7.54 6.16 3.11
C SER A 33 -8.73 5.82 4.03
N MET A 34 -9.15 4.56 4.07
CA MET A 34 -10.10 4.06 5.08
C MET A 34 -9.58 4.35 6.49
N VAL A 35 -8.36 3.91 6.81
CA VAL A 35 -7.83 4.06 8.18
C VAL A 35 -7.55 5.51 8.53
N ILE A 36 -6.96 6.31 7.62
CA ILE A 36 -6.56 7.68 7.92
C ILE A 36 -7.77 8.61 8.19
N THR A 37 -8.91 8.33 7.58
CA THR A 37 -10.14 9.11 7.74
C THR A 37 -10.94 8.69 8.97
N CYS A 38 -10.99 7.40 9.29
CA CYS A 38 -11.67 6.90 10.48
C CYS A 38 -10.87 7.09 11.78
N LEU A 39 -9.54 7.18 11.68
CA LEU A 39 -8.68 7.30 12.86
C LEU A 39 -8.95 8.57 13.70
N PRO A 40 -9.03 9.80 13.15
CA PRO A 40 -9.35 10.98 13.95
C PRO A 40 -10.71 10.87 14.66
N ILE A 41 -11.68 10.21 14.02
CA ILE A 41 -13.00 9.94 14.61
C ILE A 41 -12.85 9.01 15.81
N HIS A 42 -12.07 7.93 15.66
CA HIS A 42 -11.77 7.00 16.76
C HIS A 42 -11.05 7.69 17.93
N LEU A 43 -10.00 8.48 17.65
CA LEU A 43 -9.25 9.21 18.68
C LEU A 43 -10.15 10.19 19.44
N LYS A 44 -11.08 10.84 18.74
CA LYS A 44 -12.07 11.71 19.37
C LYS A 44 -13.06 10.94 20.25
N GLN A 45 -13.51 9.76 19.83
CA GLN A 45 -14.43 8.92 20.61
C GLN A 45 -13.82 8.42 21.92
N ILE A 46 -12.50 8.18 21.96
CA ILE A 46 -11.79 7.80 23.19
C ILE A 46 -11.40 9.01 24.06
N GLY A 47 -11.90 10.21 23.75
CA GLY A 47 -11.69 11.42 24.55
C GLY A 47 -10.31 12.05 24.41
N MET A 48 -9.56 11.72 23.35
CA MET A 48 -8.21 12.26 23.16
C MET A 48 -8.25 13.77 22.90
N ALA A 49 -7.30 14.53 23.47
CA ALA A 49 -7.23 15.97 23.22
C ALA A 49 -6.73 16.27 21.79
N PRO A 50 -7.18 17.36 21.13
CA PRO A 50 -6.77 17.70 19.76
C PRO A 50 -5.26 17.81 19.57
N PHE A 51 -4.53 18.29 20.60
CA PHE A 51 -3.07 18.36 20.59
C PHE A 51 -2.43 16.98 20.36
N TYR A 52 -2.87 15.95 21.09
CA TYR A 52 -2.37 14.59 20.93
C TYR A 52 -2.74 13.98 19.57
N MET A 53 -3.92 14.28 19.04
CA MET A 53 -4.29 13.84 17.68
C MET A 53 -3.37 14.46 16.62
N GLY A 54 -3.01 15.74 16.76
CA GLY A 54 -2.05 16.41 15.89
C GLY A 54 -0.65 15.80 16.01
N LEU A 55 -0.20 15.52 17.23
CA LEU A 55 1.07 14.86 17.49
C LEU A 55 1.13 13.45 16.86
N PHE A 56 0.03 12.68 16.99
CA PHE A 56 -0.14 11.35 16.40
C PHE A 56 -0.06 11.33 14.86
N GLN A 57 -0.49 12.41 14.20
CA GLN A 57 -0.33 12.56 12.75
C GLN A 57 1.09 13.00 12.38
N SER A 58 1.70 13.86 13.20
CA SER A 58 3.02 14.45 12.95
C SER A 58 4.14 13.42 13.11
N GLU A 59 4.06 12.57 14.14
CA GLU A 59 5.04 11.50 14.39
C GLU A 59 5.14 10.54 13.20
N TYR A 60 4.01 10.25 12.55
CA TYR A 60 3.95 9.34 11.42
C TYR A 60 4.80 9.84 10.25
N GLY A 61 4.69 11.14 9.94
CA GLY A 61 5.52 11.78 8.91
C GLY A 61 7.00 11.80 9.28
N ALA A 62 7.32 12.12 10.54
CA ALA A 62 8.70 12.13 11.03
C ALA A 62 9.37 10.76 10.89
N VAL A 63 8.69 9.68 11.30
CA VAL A 63 9.20 8.31 11.15
C VAL A 63 9.30 7.89 9.68
N GLN A 64 8.38 8.33 8.82
CA GLN A 64 8.44 8.03 7.38
C GLN A 64 9.72 8.58 6.73
N ILE A 65 10.20 9.76 7.15
CA ILE A 65 11.45 10.34 6.62
C ILE A 65 12.63 9.42 6.95
N PHE A 66 12.80 9.00 8.20
CA PHE A 66 13.92 8.15 8.61
C PHE A 66 13.83 6.73 8.04
N SER A 67 12.61 6.18 7.97
CA SER A 67 12.40 4.82 7.46
C SER A 67 12.67 4.66 5.97
N SER A 68 12.66 5.74 5.19
CA SER A 68 13.06 5.71 3.77
C SER A 68 14.48 5.15 3.58
N SER A 69 15.41 5.49 4.49
CA SER A 69 16.78 4.97 4.48
C SER A 69 16.84 3.47 4.78
N ILE A 70 15.98 2.98 5.68
CA ILE A 70 15.86 1.56 6.02
C ILE A 70 15.29 0.79 4.83
N CYS A 71 14.24 1.31 4.19
CA CYS A 71 13.65 0.73 2.99
C CYS A 71 14.69 0.58 1.87
N GLY A 72 15.50 1.61 1.61
CA GLY A 72 16.59 1.54 0.63
C GLY A 72 17.61 0.44 0.92
N ARG A 73 17.90 0.15 2.20
CA ARG A 73 18.76 -0.98 2.60
C ARG A 73 18.06 -2.33 2.39
N LEU A 74 16.78 -2.43 2.73
CA LEU A 74 15.98 -3.64 2.51
C LEU A 74 15.91 -4.01 1.03
N VAL A 75 15.69 -3.03 0.14
CA VAL A 75 15.68 -3.25 -1.31
C VAL A 75 17.02 -3.74 -1.82
N ARG A 76 18.14 -3.14 -1.39
CA ARG A 76 19.48 -3.57 -1.81
C ARG A 76 19.82 -4.99 -1.34
N ARG A 77 19.33 -5.40 -0.16
CA ARG A 77 19.64 -6.72 0.42
C ARG A 77 18.72 -7.83 -0.06
N PHE A 78 17.43 -7.57 -0.17
CA PHE A 78 16.41 -8.59 -0.43
C PHE A 78 15.70 -8.45 -1.79
N GLY A 79 15.96 -7.34 -2.50
CA GLY A 79 15.25 -6.97 -3.73
C GLY A 79 13.92 -6.26 -3.45
N ALA A 80 13.46 -5.47 -4.42
CA ALA A 80 12.21 -4.70 -4.31
C ALA A 80 10.96 -5.58 -4.12
N ARG A 81 11.00 -6.83 -4.63
CA ARG A 81 9.92 -7.81 -4.49
C ARG A 81 9.74 -8.25 -3.04
N ASN A 82 10.77 -8.85 -2.45
CA ASN A 82 10.69 -9.40 -1.09
C ASN A 82 10.52 -8.28 -0.07
N ALA A 83 11.14 -7.11 -0.31
CA ALA A 83 10.90 -5.92 0.49
C ALA A 83 9.42 -5.50 0.47
N HIS A 84 8.75 -5.51 -0.70
CA HIS A 84 7.32 -5.19 -0.80
C HIS A 84 6.46 -6.16 0.00
N SER A 85 6.65 -7.47 -0.17
CA SER A 85 5.89 -8.47 0.57
C SER A 85 6.10 -8.34 2.09
N LEU A 86 7.33 -8.08 2.55
CA LEU A 86 7.61 -7.81 3.97
C LEU A 86 6.88 -6.56 4.47
N CYS A 87 6.89 -5.48 3.68
CA CYS A 87 6.17 -4.25 3.99
C CYS A 87 4.65 -4.46 4.05
N CYS A 88 4.06 -5.28 3.17
CA CYS A 88 2.65 -5.63 3.21
C CYS A 88 2.29 -6.38 4.50
N VAL A 89 3.07 -7.41 4.86
CA VAL A 89 2.83 -8.19 6.09
C VAL A 89 2.98 -7.31 7.33
N ALA A 90 4.03 -6.49 7.39
CA ALA A 90 4.26 -5.58 8.51
C ALA A 90 3.15 -4.51 8.60
N SER A 91 2.67 -3.99 7.47
CA SER A 91 1.55 -3.05 7.44
C SER A 91 0.26 -3.70 7.91
N ALA A 92 -0.03 -4.93 7.47
CA ALA A 92 -1.19 -5.69 7.91
C ALA A 92 -1.18 -5.93 9.43
N ALA A 93 -0.05 -6.39 9.95
CA ALA A 93 0.15 -6.57 11.39
C ALA A 93 0.01 -5.24 12.15
N GLY A 94 0.57 -4.16 11.61
CA GLY A 94 0.48 -2.82 12.20
C GLY A 94 -0.95 -2.29 12.27
N TYR A 95 -1.74 -2.42 11.20
CA TYR A 95 -3.15 -2.05 11.20
C TYR A 95 -3.97 -2.90 12.16
N LEU A 96 -3.76 -4.22 12.16
CA LEU A 96 -4.44 -5.11 13.10
C LEU A 96 -4.12 -4.75 14.55
N ALA A 97 -2.86 -4.51 14.87
CA ALA A 97 -2.43 -4.10 16.20
C ALA A 97 -3.05 -2.75 16.58
N LEU A 98 -3.14 -1.80 15.66
CA LEU A 98 -3.78 -0.50 15.90
C LEU A 98 -5.28 -0.63 16.23
N GLY A 99 -5.98 -1.58 15.63
CA GLY A 99 -7.39 -1.87 15.95
C GLY A 99 -7.60 -2.57 17.29
N LEU A 100 -6.70 -3.48 17.63
CA LEU A 100 -6.75 -4.27 18.88
C LEU A 100 -6.10 -3.56 20.08
N GLY A 101 -5.32 -2.51 19.82
CA GLY A 101 -4.55 -1.79 20.81
C GLY A 101 -5.43 -1.16 21.90
N PRO A 102 -4.87 -0.93 23.09
CA PRO A 102 -5.59 -0.24 24.14
C PRO A 102 -5.84 1.23 23.74
N PRO A 103 -6.97 1.83 24.18
CA PRO A 103 -7.41 3.15 23.74
C PRO A 103 -6.67 4.29 24.47
N ASP A 104 -5.35 4.23 24.52
CA ASP A 104 -4.48 5.25 25.13
C ASP A 104 -3.44 5.76 24.14
N PHE A 105 -3.04 7.02 24.31
CA PHE A 105 -2.11 7.68 23.38
C PHE A 105 -0.75 6.97 23.28
N PRO A 106 -0.03 6.67 24.37
CA PRO A 106 1.28 6.03 24.30
C PRO A 106 1.28 4.68 23.56
N SER A 107 0.28 3.84 23.82
CA SER A 107 0.17 2.53 23.17
C SER A 107 -0.12 2.66 21.68
N LEU A 108 -1.12 3.48 21.31
CA LEU A 108 -1.45 3.69 19.91
C LEU A 108 -0.30 4.34 19.13
N ALA A 109 0.41 5.29 19.75
CA ALA A 109 1.54 5.98 19.14
C ALA A 109 2.65 4.96 18.84
N SER A 110 3.02 4.15 19.85
CA SER A 110 4.04 3.10 19.71
C SER A 110 3.72 2.10 18.59
N LEU A 111 2.47 1.61 18.54
CA LEU A 111 2.01 0.69 17.48
C LEU A 111 2.05 1.34 16.10
N ARG A 112 1.77 2.64 16.04
CA ARG A 112 1.80 3.41 14.79
C ARG A 112 3.21 3.69 14.30
N LEU A 113 4.18 3.92 15.20
CA LEU A 113 5.60 4.05 14.83
C LEU A 113 6.08 2.78 14.12
N ILE A 114 5.76 1.60 14.65
CA ILE A 114 6.09 0.31 14.03
C ILE A 114 5.46 0.21 12.64
N THR A 115 4.18 0.56 12.51
CA THR A 115 3.46 0.54 11.23
C THR A 115 4.09 1.51 10.22
N ALA A 116 4.48 2.72 10.65
CA ALA A 116 5.05 3.76 9.82
C ALA A 116 6.42 3.38 9.24
N LEU A 117 7.24 2.63 10.00
CA LEU A 117 8.57 2.18 9.56
C LEU A 117 8.51 1.32 8.29
N PHE A 118 7.48 0.50 8.15
CA PHE A 118 7.41 -0.49 7.07
C PHE A 118 6.51 -0.06 5.90
N LYS A 119 5.85 1.08 5.99
CA LYS A 119 4.86 1.48 4.99
C LYS A 119 5.48 2.22 3.79
N HIS A 120 6.29 1.49 3.03
CA HIS A 120 6.94 1.92 1.79
C HIS A 120 6.42 1.17 0.55
N THR A 121 5.26 0.52 0.66
CA THR A 121 4.60 -0.30 -0.37
C THR A 121 4.49 0.41 -1.72
N GLN A 122 3.96 1.64 -1.73
CA GLN A 122 3.86 2.49 -2.92
C GLN A 122 5.19 2.72 -3.64
N THR A 123 6.25 3.01 -2.90
CA THR A 123 7.59 3.22 -3.45
C THR A 123 8.12 1.93 -4.07
N LEU A 124 7.96 0.81 -3.37
CA LEU A 124 8.42 -0.50 -3.81
C LEU A 124 7.67 -0.99 -5.05
N GLN A 125 6.37 -0.72 -5.16
CA GLN A 125 5.58 -0.99 -6.37
C GLN A 125 6.13 -0.24 -7.58
N ARG A 126 6.41 1.06 -7.42
CA ARG A 126 7.04 1.88 -8.46
C ARG A 126 8.42 1.35 -8.82
N THR A 127 9.27 1.03 -7.86
CA THR A 127 10.58 0.43 -8.12
C THR A 127 10.48 -0.89 -8.90
N GLN A 128 9.48 -1.73 -8.61
CA GLN A 128 9.25 -2.98 -9.34
C GLN A 128 8.77 -2.74 -10.78
N LEU A 129 7.90 -1.75 -10.99
CA LEU A 129 7.48 -1.33 -12.33
C LEU A 129 8.68 -0.78 -13.14
N ALA A 130 9.58 -0.01 -12.51
CA ALA A 130 10.80 0.50 -13.16
C ALA A 130 11.78 -0.61 -13.56
N SER A 131 11.82 -1.68 -12.76
CA SER A 131 12.73 -2.81 -12.95
C SER A 131 12.11 -3.92 -13.80
N SER A 132 11.00 -3.65 -14.50
CA SER A 132 10.35 -4.65 -15.34
C SER A 132 11.12 -4.79 -16.67
N PRO A 133 11.42 -6.03 -17.11
CA PRO A 133 12.08 -6.25 -18.39
C PRO A 133 11.21 -5.70 -19.53
N ASP A 134 11.86 -5.24 -20.60
CA ASP A 134 11.22 -4.77 -21.84
C ASP A 134 10.38 -3.47 -21.74
N VAL A 135 10.56 -2.70 -20.67
CA VAL A 135 9.91 -1.39 -20.51
C VAL A 135 10.86 -0.27 -20.92
N SER A 136 10.54 0.43 -22.02
CA SER A 136 11.23 1.66 -22.39
C SER A 136 10.97 2.77 -21.36
N GLU A 137 11.87 3.75 -21.26
CA GLU A 137 11.73 4.87 -20.31
C GLU A 137 10.38 5.60 -20.47
N SER A 138 9.93 5.82 -21.71
CA SER A 138 8.65 6.47 -22.00
C SER A 138 7.45 5.63 -21.55
N ARG A 139 7.52 4.30 -21.67
CA ARG A 139 6.47 3.38 -21.22
C ARG A 139 6.43 3.28 -19.71
N TRP A 140 7.58 3.23 -19.05
CA TRP A 140 7.69 3.26 -17.60
C TRP A 140 7.01 4.50 -17.00
N ILE A 141 7.24 5.69 -17.56
CA ILE A 141 6.58 6.93 -17.12
C ILE A 141 5.05 6.84 -17.25
N ARG A 142 4.55 6.22 -18.32
CA ARG A 142 3.10 6.03 -18.52
C ARG A 142 2.50 4.98 -17.57
N LEU A 143 3.24 3.92 -17.25
CA LEU A 143 2.87 2.95 -16.21
C LEU A 143 2.84 3.60 -14.82
N LEU A 144 3.80 4.46 -14.50
CA LEU A 144 3.77 5.26 -13.27
C LEU A 144 2.56 6.18 -13.18
N GLY A 145 2.22 6.82 -14.31
CA GLY A 145 1.01 7.63 -14.43
C GLY A 145 -0.23 6.80 -14.12
N SER A 146 -0.36 5.65 -14.78
CA SER A 146 -1.47 4.71 -14.58
C SER A 146 -1.55 4.20 -13.14
N HIS A 147 -0.42 3.79 -12.57
CA HIS A 147 -0.29 3.38 -11.16
C HIS A 147 -0.78 4.48 -10.21
N SER A 148 -0.37 5.72 -10.46
CA SER A 148 -0.75 6.86 -9.62
C SER A 148 -2.23 7.22 -9.78
N THR A 149 -2.79 7.13 -10.99
CA THR A 149 -4.23 7.28 -11.23
C THR A 149 -5.05 6.23 -10.49
N LEU A 150 -4.68 4.95 -10.58
CA LEU A 150 -5.32 3.87 -9.81
C LEU A 150 -5.19 4.10 -8.30
N SER A 151 -4.01 4.47 -7.84
CA SER A 151 -3.77 4.74 -6.41
C SER A 151 -4.69 5.87 -5.92
N SER A 152 -4.80 6.97 -6.67
CA SER A 152 -5.69 8.09 -6.34
C SER A 152 -7.16 7.68 -6.33
N LEU A 153 -7.60 6.82 -7.26
CA LEU A 153 -8.96 6.25 -7.24
C LEU A 153 -9.22 5.47 -5.95
N GLY A 154 -8.26 4.65 -5.50
CA GLY A 154 -8.36 3.95 -4.22
C GLY A 154 -8.47 4.93 -3.05
N PHE A 155 -7.69 6.00 -3.07
CA PHE A 155 -7.75 7.04 -2.05
C PHE A 155 -9.10 7.78 -2.00
N ILE A 156 -9.76 7.98 -3.14
CA ILE A 156 -11.08 8.62 -3.25
C ILE A 156 -12.18 7.70 -2.70
N VAL A 157 -12.16 6.41 -3.06
CA VAL A 157 -13.23 5.46 -2.71
C VAL A 157 -13.08 4.96 -1.27
N GLY A 158 -11.86 4.82 -0.76
CA GLY A 158 -11.62 4.21 0.55
C GLY A 158 -12.32 4.90 1.73
N PRO A 159 -12.38 6.24 1.86
CA PRO A 159 -13.10 6.88 2.97
C PRO A 159 -14.59 6.54 3.01
N MET A 160 -15.24 6.34 1.86
CA MET A 160 -16.65 5.93 1.82
C MET A 160 -16.84 4.54 2.42
N VAL A 161 -16.01 3.58 2.01
CA VAL A 161 -16.06 2.20 2.55
C VAL A 161 -15.62 2.17 4.02
N GLY A 162 -14.62 2.97 4.36
CA GLY A 162 -14.12 3.13 5.73
C GLY A 162 -15.18 3.65 6.68
N GLY A 163 -15.92 4.70 6.28
CA GLY A 163 -17.03 5.24 7.06
C GLY A 163 -18.13 4.22 7.31
N VAL A 164 -18.59 3.53 6.25
CA VAL A 164 -19.60 2.46 6.38
C VAL A 164 -19.11 1.35 7.31
N ALA A 165 -17.89 0.85 7.11
CA ALA A 165 -17.30 -0.16 7.98
C ALA A 165 -17.16 0.31 9.44
N PHE A 166 -16.86 1.59 9.65
CA PHE A 166 -16.78 2.18 10.97
C PHE A 166 -18.15 2.21 11.68
N ASP A 167 -19.23 2.51 10.96
CA ASP A 167 -20.58 2.52 11.54
C ASP A 167 -21.04 1.12 11.97
N PHE A 168 -20.67 0.07 11.22
CA PHE A 168 -21.08 -1.31 11.53
C PHE A 168 -20.24 -1.98 12.62
N GLY A 169 -18.93 -1.73 12.66
CA GLY A 169 -17.99 -2.49 13.50
C GLY A 169 -16.89 -1.66 14.15
N GLY A 170 -17.02 -0.33 14.11
CA GLY A 170 -16.06 0.61 14.66
C GLY A 170 -14.69 0.56 14.00
N PHE A 171 -13.71 1.15 14.66
CA PHE A 171 -12.34 1.23 14.17
C PHE A 171 -11.67 -0.14 13.97
N ARG A 172 -12.10 -1.15 14.76
CA ARG A 172 -11.63 -2.54 14.65
C ARG A 172 -11.98 -3.17 13.31
N LEU A 173 -13.20 -2.96 12.81
CA LEU A 173 -13.58 -3.50 11.51
C LEU A 173 -12.80 -2.81 10.38
N VAL A 174 -12.64 -1.49 10.44
CA VAL A 174 -11.87 -0.72 9.46
C VAL A 174 -10.42 -1.21 9.36
N THR A 175 -9.76 -1.35 10.50
CA THR A 175 -8.36 -1.84 10.57
C THR A 175 -8.22 -3.32 10.22
N GLY A 176 -9.23 -4.14 10.52
CA GLY A 176 -9.31 -5.53 10.09
C GLY A 176 -9.43 -5.67 8.57
N LEU A 177 -10.29 -4.88 7.93
CA LEU A 177 -10.40 -4.82 6.47
C LEU A 177 -9.09 -4.37 5.81
N ALA A 178 -8.43 -3.35 6.38
CA ALA A 178 -7.12 -2.91 5.91
C ALA A 178 -6.07 -4.04 6.04
N CYS A 179 -6.05 -4.76 7.17
CA CYS A 179 -5.16 -5.91 7.37
C CYS A 179 -5.35 -6.97 6.28
N VAL A 180 -6.59 -7.41 6.03
CA VAL A 180 -6.91 -8.39 4.99
C VAL A 180 -6.51 -7.86 3.60
N GLY A 181 -6.78 -6.59 3.30
CA GLY A 181 -6.40 -5.96 2.04
C GLY A 181 -4.89 -5.96 1.79
N PHE A 182 -4.09 -5.59 2.80
CA PHE A 182 -2.63 -5.61 2.68
C PHE A 182 -2.06 -7.02 2.53
N LEU A 183 -2.63 -8.02 3.22
CA LEU A 183 -2.24 -9.42 3.03
C LEU A 183 -2.58 -9.91 1.63
N ALA A 184 -3.79 -9.60 1.13
CA ALA A 184 -4.21 -9.96 -0.23
C ALA A 184 -3.27 -9.36 -1.29
N VAL A 185 -2.89 -8.09 -1.14
CA VAL A 185 -1.91 -7.42 -2.02
C VAL A 185 -0.54 -8.09 -1.95
N GLY A 186 -0.05 -8.36 -0.73
CA GLY A 186 1.24 -9.02 -0.51
C GLY A 186 1.30 -10.40 -1.15
N ILE A 187 0.23 -11.19 -1.02
CA ILE A 187 0.11 -12.53 -1.63
C ILE A 187 0.00 -12.42 -3.15
N ALA A 188 -0.89 -11.57 -3.68
CA ALA A 188 -1.09 -11.43 -5.12
C ALA A 188 0.19 -11.02 -5.85
N THR A 189 0.95 -10.07 -5.28
CA THR A 189 2.22 -9.62 -5.85
C THR A 189 3.34 -10.63 -5.67
N ALA A 190 3.34 -11.41 -4.58
CA ALA A 190 4.31 -12.49 -4.36
C ALA A 190 4.09 -13.67 -5.34
N VAL A 191 2.84 -14.09 -5.54
CA VAL A 191 2.44 -15.19 -6.44
C VAL A 191 2.72 -14.85 -7.90
N SER A 192 2.40 -13.62 -8.31
CA SER A 192 2.68 -13.11 -9.67
C SER A 192 4.14 -13.29 -10.09
N ALA A 193 5.06 -13.15 -9.15
CA ALA A 193 6.48 -13.28 -9.39
C ALA A 193 7.02 -14.70 -9.16
N ALA A 194 6.19 -15.65 -8.71
CA ALA A 194 6.53 -17.07 -8.62
C ALA A 194 6.10 -17.87 -9.86
N ALA A 195 5.34 -17.28 -10.78
CA ALA A 195 5.04 -17.89 -12.05
C ALA A 195 6.34 -18.01 -12.88
N PRO A 196 6.84 -19.23 -13.15
CA PRO A 196 7.99 -19.40 -14.02
C PRO A 196 7.62 -18.91 -15.42
N ALA A 197 8.56 -18.25 -16.09
CA ALA A 197 8.46 -17.97 -17.52
C ALA A 197 8.16 -19.31 -18.20
N ALA A 198 7.06 -19.37 -18.94
CA ALA A 198 6.74 -20.53 -19.75
C ALA A 198 7.97 -20.86 -20.61
N GLU A 199 8.45 -22.08 -20.43
CA GLU A 199 9.56 -22.70 -21.13
C GLU A 199 9.35 -22.50 -22.65
N VAL A 200 10.10 -21.57 -23.23
CA VAL A 200 10.18 -21.42 -24.68
C VAL A 200 10.91 -22.65 -25.18
N ALA A 201 10.13 -23.62 -25.66
CA ALA A 201 10.63 -24.84 -26.25
C ALA A 201 11.74 -24.51 -27.28
N PRO A 202 12.89 -25.22 -27.27
CA PRO A 202 13.92 -25.00 -28.25
C PRO A 202 13.35 -25.29 -29.64
N LYS A 203 13.42 -24.30 -30.53
CA LYS A 203 13.17 -24.53 -31.95
C LYS A 203 14.16 -25.58 -32.43
N SER A 204 13.65 -26.78 -32.73
CA SER A 204 14.41 -27.83 -33.40
C SER A 204 14.86 -27.33 -34.77
N SER A 205 16.17 -27.48 -35.02
CA SER A 205 16.86 -27.32 -36.29
C SER A 205 16.22 -28.10 -37.43
#